data_AF-A0A6C1QDR1-F1
#
_entry.id   AF-A0A6C1QDR1-F1
#
_cell.length_a   1.000
_cell.length_b   1.000
_cell.length_c   1.000
_cell.angle_alpha   90.00
_cell.angle_beta   90.00
_cell.angle_gamma   90.00
#
_symmetry.space_group_name_H-M   'P 1'
#
loop_
_entity.id
_entity.type
_entity.pdbx_description
1 polymer ?
#
loop_
_entity_poly.entity_id
_entity_poly.type
_entity_poly.pdbx_seq_one_letter_code
_entity_poly.pdbx_strand_id
1 'polypeptide(L)'
;MSETDKVKKKGTFQKILDKVEIIGNKLPQPVTLFAILMGVVLILSWIFGGVSVLKPGTGGATGVPEDFIVVENLLTKEGIQRIFTSMVNVFATFPPLGLVLVVMLGIG
;
A
#
# COMPACT_ATOMS: atom_id res chain seq x y z
N MET A 1 21.55 -14.04 -52.43
CA MET A 1 22.71 -14.00 -51.51
C MET A 1 22.15 -13.65 -50.15
N SER A 2 22.17 -14.60 -49.22
CA SER A 2 21.47 -14.54 -47.93
C SER A 2 22.24 -13.62 -46.98
N GLU A 3 21.67 -12.48 -46.60
CA GLU A 3 22.18 -11.70 -45.48
C GLU A 3 21.88 -12.47 -44.19
N THR A 4 22.90 -13.09 -43.62
CA THR A 4 22.87 -13.68 -42.28
C THR A 4 22.76 -12.57 -41.24
N ASP A 5 21.55 -12.42 -40.68
CA ASP A 5 21.27 -11.64 -39.49
C ASP A 5 22.18 -12.10 -38.33
N LYS A 6 23.18 -11.28 -37.98
CA LYS A 6 24.04 -11.55 -36.82
C LYS A 6 23.23 -11.28 -35.55
N VAL A 7 22.65 -12.35 -35.00
CA VAL A 7 22.06 -12.36 -33.65
C VAL A 7 23.15 -11.99 -32.64
N LYS A 8 23.27 -10.70 -32.30
CA LYS A 8 24.09 -10.22 -31.19
C LYS A 8 23.64 -10.93 -29.92
N LYS A 9 24.51 -11.76 -29.34
CA LYS A 9 24.28 -12.38 -28.02
C LYS A 9 23.98 -11.27 -27.02
N LYS A 10 22.72 -11.13 -26.60
CA LYS A 10 22.32 -10.16 -25.56
C LYS A 10 23.17 -10.40 -24.32
N GLY A 11 23.98 -9.40 -23.95
CA GLY A 11 24.79 -9.42 -22.73
C GLY A 11 23.90 -9.64 -21.50
N THR A 12 24.48 -10.19 -20.43
CA THR A 12 23.78 -10.39 -19.15
C THR A 12 23.14 -9.09 -18.63
N PHE A 13 23.77 -7.94 -18.85
CA PHE A 13 23.24 -6.61 -18.55
C PHE A 13 21.94 -6.28 -19.33
N GLN A 14 21.90 -6.58 -20.64
CA GLN A 14 20.70 -6.37 -21.45
C GLN A 14 19.54 -7.24 -20.95
N LYS A 15 19.81 -8.49 -20.53
CA LYS A 15 18.77 -9.37 -19.98
C LYS A 15 18.21 -8.86 -18.65
N ILE A 16 18.99 -8.13 -17.85
CA ILE A 16 18.53 -7.51 -16.60
C ILE A 16 17.64 -6.30 -16.93
N LEU A 17 18.07 -5.44 -17.86
CA LEU A 17 17.25 -4.31 -18.34
C LEU A 17 15.92 -4.78 -18.94
N ASP A 18 15.93 -5.80 -19.79
CA ASP A 18 14.72 -6.40 -20.37
C ASP A 18 13.76 -6.87 -19.26
N LYS A 19 14.29 -7.43 -18.15
CA LYS A 19 13.46 -7.82 -17.00
C LYS A 19 12.89 -6.62 -16.24
N VAL A 20 13.68 -5.58 -16.01
CA VAL A 20 13.23 -4.35 -15.31
C VAL A 20 12.15 -3.65 -16.12
N GLU A 21 12.30 -3.56 -17.44
CA GLU A 21 11.30 -3.00 -18.34
C GLU A 21 9.96 -3.74 -18.25
N ILE A 22 10.00 -5.08 -18.30
CA ILE A 22 8.80 -5.92 -18.18
C ILE A 22 8.14 -5.72 -16.81
N ILE A 23 8.92 -5.61 -15.73
CA ILE A 23 8.38 -5.39 -14.38
C ILE A 23 7.78 -3.99 -14.26
N GLY A 24 8.47 -2.96 -14.76
CA GLY A 24 8.00 -1.57 -14.73
C GLY A 24 6.70 -1.38 -15.50
N ASN A 25 6.58 -2.02 -16.67
CA ASN A 25 5.35 -1.95 -17.48
C ASN A 25 4.20 -2.80 -16.92
N LYS A 26 4.51 -3.78 -16.04
CA LYS A 26 3.49 -4.58 -15.34
C LYS A 26 2.93 -3.91 -14.09
N LEU A 27 3.53 -2.81 -13.62
CA LEU A 27 3.02 -2.12 -12.45
C LEU A 27 1.64 -1.52 -12.77
N PRO A 28 0.58 -1.93 -12.04
CA PRO A 28 -0.73 -1.35 -12.24
C PRO A 28 -0.70 0.14 -11.92
N GLN A 29 -1.56 0.91 -12.59
CA GLN A 29 -1.68 2.34 -12.32
C GLN A 29 -1.88 2.58 -10.81
N PRO A 30 -1.33 3.66 -10.23
CA PRO A 30 -1.33 3.88 -8.78
C PRO A 30 -2.69 3.68 -8.11
N VAL A 31 -3.78 4.15 -8.74
CA VAL A 31 -5.15 3.98 -8.22
C VAL A 31 -5.54 2.50 -8.07
N THR A 32 -5.20 1.67 -9.05
CA THR A 32 -5.47 0.23 -9.00
C THR A 32 -4.63 -0.45 -7.92
N LEU A 33 -3.38 -0.03 -7.75
CA LEU A 33 -2.52 -0.54 -6.69
C LEU A 33 -3.13 -0.26 -5.30
N PHE A 34 -3.61 0.96 -5.06
CA PHE A 34 -4.27 1.30 -3.79
C PHE A 34 -5.59 0.54 -3.60
N ALA A 35 -6.37 0.33 -4.66
CA ALA A 35 -7.59 -0.49 -4.58
C ALA A 35 -7.29 -1.94 -4.20
N ILE A 36 -6.24 -2.53 -4.78
CA ILE A 36 -5.77 -3.88 -4.41
C ILE A 36 -5.33 -3.91 -2.95
N LEU A 37 -4.51 -2.95 -2.51
CA LEU A 37 -4.05 -2.87 -1.12
C LEU A 37 -5.22 -2.71 -0.14
N MET A 38 -6.21 -1.88 -0.47
CA MET A 38 -7.44 -1.73 0.31
C MET A 38 -8.19 -3.06 0.43
N GLY A 39 -8.37 -3.77 -0.68
CA GLY A 39 -8.99 -5.10 -0.67
C GLY A 39 -8.23 -6.10 0.19
N VAL A 40 -6.89 -6.11 0.10
CA VAL A 40 -6.03 -6.95 0.95
C VAL A 40 -6.22 -6.61 2.43
N VAL A 41 -6.24 -5.34 2.81
CA VAL A 41 -6.45 -4.91 4.20
C VAL A 41 -7.82 -5.37 4.72
N LEU A 42 -8.89 -5.25 3.92
CA LEU A 42 -10.22 -5.73 4.31
C LEU A 42 -10.21 -7.24 4.58
N ILE A 43 -9.61 -8.03 3.68
CA ILE A 43 -9.51 -9.49 3.81
C ILE A 43 -8.70 -9.87 5.05
N LEU A 44 -7.53 -9.24 5.26
CA LEU A 44 -6.70 -9.52 6.42
C LEU A 44 -7.40 -9.12 7.72
N SER A 45 -8.08 -7.98 7.77
CA SER A 45 -8.84 -7.55 8.95
C SER A 45 -9.96 -8.52 9.31
N TRP A 46 -10.54 -9.17 8.31
CA TRP A 46 -11.59 -10.18 8.49
C TRP A 46 -11.01 -11.50 9.00
N ILE A 47 -9.90 -11.98 8.43
CA ILE A 47 -9.24 -13.23 8.84
C ILE A 47 -8.68 -13.14 10.26
N PHE A 48 -8.03 -12.01 10.60
CA PHE A 48 -7.35 -11.82 11.88
C PHE A 48 -8.20 -11.09 12.93
N GLY A 49 -9.46 -10.77 12.62
CA GLY A 49 -10.33 -10.02 13.51
C GLY A 49 -10.49 -10.69 14.88
N GLY A 50 -10.27 -9.91 15.94
CA GLY A 50 -10.38 -10.38 17.33
C GLY A 50 -9.11 -10.99 17.92
N VAL A 51 -8.03 -11.15 17.14
CA VAL A 51 -6.72 -11.55 17.67
C VAL A 51 -6.14 -10.42 18.52
N SER A 52 -5.70 -10.74 19.74
CA SER A 52 -4.98 -9.82 20.61
C SER A 52 -3.47 -10.05 20.52
N VAL A 53 -2.71 -8.96 20.49
CA VAL A 53 -1.24 -8.98 20.45
C VAL A 53 -0.72 -8.02 21.50
N LEU A 54 0.35 -8.39 22.20
CA LEU A 54 1.02 -7.49 23.12
C LEU A 54 1.54 -6.28 22.34
N LYS A 55 1.19 -5.09 22.81
CA LYS A 55 1.59 -3.83 22.18
C LYS A 55 3.12 -3.70 22.23
N PRO A 56 3.78 -3.44 21.10
CA PRO A 56 5.22 -3.23 21.10
C PRO A 56 5.59 -2.07 22.04
N GLY A 57 6.56 -2.31 22.93
CA GLY A 57 7.02 -1.32 23.92
C GLY A 57 6.38 -1.44 25.31
N THR A 58 5.47 -2.38 25.53
CA THR A 58 4.92 -2.70 26.87
C THR A 58 5.36 -4.08 27.36
N GLY A 59 5.20 -4.32 28.66
CA GLY A 59 5.50 -5.59 29.33
C GLY A 59 6.87 -5.67 30.01
N GLY A 60 7.14 -6.82 30.62
CA GLY A 60 8.23 -7.03 31.58
C GLY A 60 9.65 -6.67 31.12
N ALA A 61 9.90 -6.49 29.82
CA ALA A 61 11.19 -6.06 29.28
C ALA A 61 11.38 -4.53 29.26
N THR A 62 10.31 -3.73 29.35
CA THR A 62 10.36 -2.25 29.26
C THR A 62 9.96 -1.55 30.56
N GLY A 63 9.50 -2.29 31.58
CA GLY A 63 9.04 -1.73 32.85
C GLY A 63 7.70 -0.99 32.76
N VAL A 64 7.04 -1.04 31.60
CA VAL A 64 5.71 -0.49 31.35
C VAL A 64 4.69 -1.62 31.49
N PRO A 65 3.51 -1.40 32.13
CA PRO A 65 2.47 -2.43 32.26
C PRO A 65 2.09 -3.04 30.91
N GLU A 66 1.82 -4.33 30.88
CA GLU A 66 1.37 -5.03 29.68
C GLU A 66 0.09 -4.41 29.13
N ASP A 67 0.10 -4.06 27.85
CA ASP A 67 -1.03 -3.48 27.12
C ASP A 67 -1.23 -4.31 25.86
N PHE A 68 -2.48 -4.65 25.53
CA PHE A 68 -2.81 -5.52 24.40
C PHE A 68 -3.63 -4.76 23.36
N ILE A 69 -3.22 -4.87 22.11
CA ILE A 69 -3.95 -4.34 20.95
C ILE A 69 -4.75 -5.47 20.30
N VAL A 70 -6.01 -5.21 19.98
CA VAL A 70 -6.91 -6.16 19.33
C VAL A 70 -7.10 -5.77 17.87
N VAL A 71 -6.99 -6.73 16.95
CA VAL A 71 -7.25 -6.50 15.54
C VAL A 71 -8.74 -6.27 15.32
N GLU A 72 -9.09 -5.12 14.75
CA GLU A 72 -10.47 -4.76 14.41
C GLU A 72 -10.88 -5.29 13.04
N ASN A 73 -12.00 -6.00 12.96
CA ASN A 73 -12.57 -6.46 11.70
C ASN A 73 -13.40 -5.34 11.04
N LEU A 74 -12.99 -4.92 9.84
CA LEU A 74 -13.60 -3.83 9.10
C LEU A 74 -14.85 -4.23 8.30
N LEU A 75 -15.10 -5.53 8.08
CA LEU A 75 -16.27 -6.04 7.37
C LEU A 75 -17.51 -6.23 8.27
N THR A 76 -17.46 -5.73 9.51
CA THR A 76 -18.61 -5.65 10.42
C THR A 76 -19.50 -4.47 10.06
N LYS A 77 -20.73 -4.41 10.61
CA LYS A 77 -21.64 -3.28 10.38
C LYS A 77 -21.00 -1.96 10.82
N GLU A 78 -20.39 -1.97 11.99
CA GLU A 78 -19.70 -0.83 12.59
C GLU A 78 -18.47 -0.44 11.77
N GLY A 79 -17.69 -1.43 11.31
CA GLY A 79 -16.51 -1.23 10.47
C GLY A 79 -16.85 -0.58 9.12
N ILE A 80 -17.88 -1.09 8.44
CA ILE A 80 -18.36 -0.53 7.17
C ILE A 80 -18.88 0.89 7.39
N GLN A 81 -19.69 1.12 8.43
CA GLN A 81 -20.17 2.46 8.77
C GLN A 81 -18.99 3.43 8.99
N ARG A 82 -17.98 3.01 9.75
CA ARG A 82 -16.75 3.81 9.99
C ARG A 82 -16.04 4.16 8.70
N ILE A 83 -15.87 3.22 7.78
CA ILE A 83 -15.25 3.48 6.47
C ILE A 83 -15.97 4.62 5.76
N PHE A 84 -17.30 4.54 5.63
CA PHE A 84 -18.07 5.57 4.92
C PHE A 84 -18.10 6.91 5.65
N THR A 85 -18.19 6.92 6.99
CA THR A 85 -18.25 8.18 7.75
C THR A 85 -16.90 8.88 7.85
N SER A 86 -15.80 8.12 7.87
CA SER A 86 -14.45 8.67 8.08
C SER A 86 -13.69 8.91 6.77
N MET A 87 -14.10 8.32 5.65
CA MET A 87 -13.40 8.42 4.36
C MET A 87 -13.08 9.87 3.95
N VAL A 88 -14.06 10.77 4.04
CA VAL A 88 -13.87 12.18 3.66
C VAL A 88 -12.85 12.85 4.56
N ASN A 89 -12.91 12.59 5.87
CA ASN A 89 -11.97 13.16 6.83
C ASN A 89 -10.54 12.63 6.56
N VAL A 90 -10.38 11.32 6.39
CA VAL A 90 -9.08 10.69 6.06
C VAL A 90 -8.47 11.29 4.80
N PHE A 91 -9.28 11.50 3.75
CA PHE A 91 -8.82 12.13 2.52
C PHE A 91 -8.41 13.59 2.72
N ALA A 92 -9.26 14.38 3.40
CA ALA A 92 -9.02 15.80 3.63
C ALA A 92 -7.81 16.08 4.53
N THR A 93 -7.57 15.24 5.54
CA THR A 93 -6.43 15.39 6.47
C THR A 93 -5.15 14.73 5.94
N PHE A 94 -5.16 14.19 4.73
CA PHE A 94 -3.97 13.58 4.14
C PHE A 94 -2.91 14.67 3.88
N PRO A 95 -1.76 14.68 4.61
CA PRO A 95 -0.86 15.84 4.62
C PRO A 95 -0.39 16.32 3.24
N PRO A 96 -0.07 15.44 2.27
CA PRO A 96 0.31 15.86 0.93
C PRO A 96 -0.79 16.61 0.16
N LEU A 97 -2.07 16.29 0.40
CA LEU A 97 -3.19 16.89 -0.34
C LEU A 97 -3.30 18.39 -0.02
N GLY A 98 -3.24 18.76 1.25
CA GLY A 98 -3.34 20.15 1.70
C GLY A 98 -2.24 21.03 1.09
N LEU A 99 -1.00 20.55 1.10
CA LEU A 99 0.13 21.26 0.50
C LEU A 99 -0.08 21.52 -1.00
N VAL A 100 -0.48 20.48 -1.75
CA VAL A 100 -0.69 20.59 -3.20
C VAL A 100 -1.79 21.59 -3.53
N LEU A 101 -2.90 21.58 -2.80
CA LEU A 101 -4.02 22.51 -3.04
C LEU A 101 -3.62 23.97 -2.78
N VAL A 102 -2.88 24.25 -1.70
CA VAL A 102 -2.39 25.60 -1.38
C VAL A 102 -1.42 26.09 -2.45
N VAL A 103 -0.50 25.24 -2.92
CA VAL A 103 0.43 25.58 -3.99
C VAL A 103 -0.30 25.85 -5.29
N MET A 104 -1.27 25.01 -5.68
CA MET A 104 -2.05 25.21 -6.90
C MET A 104 -2.87 26.50 -6.88
N LEU A 105 -3.42 26.89 -5.72
CA LEU A 105 -4.15 28.15 -5.56
C LEU A 105 -3.22 29.37 -5.68
N GLY A 106 -1.99 29.28 -5.17
CA GLY A 106 -1.03 30.39 -5.24
C GLY A 106 -0.35 30.57 -6.61
N ILE A 107 -0.31 29.52 -7.45
CA ILE A 107 0.19 29.59 -8.83
C ILE A 107 -0.88 30.14 -9.79
N GLY A 108 -2.16 29.91 -9.46
CA GLY A 108 -3.32 30.31 -10.25
C GLY A 108 -3.70 31.78 -10.15
#